data_AF-A0A832UY09-F1
#
_entry.id   AF-A0A832UY09-F1
#
_cell.length_a   1.000
_cell.length_b   1.000
_cell.length_c   1.000
_cell.angle_alpha   90.00
_cell.angle_beta   90.00
_cell.angle_gamma   90.00
#
_symmetry.space_group_name_H-M   'P 1'
#
loop_
_entity.id
_entity.type
_entity.pdbx_description
1 polymer ?
#
loop_
_entity_poly.entity_id
_entity_poly.type
_entity_poly.pdbx_seq_one_letter_code
_entity_poly.pdbx_strand_id
1 'polypeptide(L)'
;DFDNVGDEVAREVTGVLIRRGAFQVNPFIQSLPADLEPPITDVPSGDAFIWELTAPQVTQERIEEVQARVFYKYETQGFGTINFVPRDIIREKGISAFQIDPSTSLGPLEVEVVANQPVVLRNPISQNVSLRVTVLISNVGPGRVENETFSGGCNKALDCIDSVRIEGFGVSCRDASTSGDVSALLPLDRKFDGVRLVEGNEGKLTEVVSFLVPDASAATSCQIKVTATYRYRVDSDVLNLRIEPVT
;
A
#
# COMPACT_ATOMS: atom_id res chain seq x y z
N ASP A 1 -21.53 6.67 6.18
CA ASP A 1 -21.12 5.25 6.24
C ASP A 1 -19.72 5.13 5.68
N PHE A 2 -18.95 4.20 6.22
CA PHE A 2 -17.64 3.86 5.72
C PHE A 2 -17.44 2.35 5.80
N ASP A 3 -16.69 1.80 4.85
CA ASP A 3 -16.36 0.38 4.79
C ASP A 3 -14.85 0.20 4.70
N ASN A 4 -14.34 -0.93 5.23
CA ASN A 4 -13.00 -1.37 4.86
C ASN A 4 -13.05 -1.90 3.41
N VAL A 5 -12.31 -1.26 2.52
CA VAL A 5 -12.21 -1.66 1.11
C VAL A 5 -10.96 -2.47 0.79
N GLY A 6 -10.04 -2.68 1.75
CA GLY A 6 -8.78 -3.37 1.53
C GLY A 6 -8.71 -4.82 1.99
N ASP A 7 -7.63 -5.51 1.58
CA ASP A 7 -7.36 -6.92 1.92
C ASP A 7 -7.09 -7.14 3.41
N GLU A 8 -6.62 -6.10 4.08
CA GLU A 8 -6.13 -6.15 5.45
C GLU A 8 -6.98 -5.27 6.36
N VAL A 9 -6.82 -5.48 7.66
CA VAL A 9 -7.51 -4.73 8.70
C VAL A 9 -7.20 -3.23 8.60
N ALA A 10 -8.23 -2.39 8.51
CA ALA A 10 -8.09 -0.94 8.61
C ALA A 10 -7.97 -0.53 10.09
N ARG A 11 -6.87 0.12 10.45
CA ARG A 11 -6.60 0.53 11.84
C ARG A 11 -6.77 2.03 12.03
N GLU A 12 -6.86 2.45 13.28
CA GLU A 12 -6.84 3.86 13.70
C GLU A 12 -7.89 4.73 12.96
N VAL A 13 -9.06 4.15 12.65
CA VAL A 13 -10.06 4.79 11.80
C VAL A 13 -10.66 6.00 12.52
N THR A 14 -10.50 7.18 11.91
CA THR A 14 -10.85 8.45 12.53
C THR A 14 -11.65 9.32 11.58
N GLY A 15 -12.81 9.80 12.02
CA GLY A 15 -13.66 10.75 11.31
C GLY A 15 -13.49 12.18 11.84
N VAL A 16 -13.47 13.17 10.95
CA VAL A 16 -13.41 14.60 11.27
C VAL A 16 -14.38 15.40 10.39
N LEU A 17 -15.11 16.35 10.96
CA LEU A 17 -15.86 17.34 10.17
C LEU A 17 -14.96 18.49 9.70
N ILE A 18 -14.38 18.36 8.52
CA ILE A 18 -13.45 19.38 7.97
C ILE A 18 -14.15 20.67 7.52
N ARG A 19 -15.45 20.62 7.22
CA ARG A 19 -16.30 21.81 7.04
C ARG A 19 -17.55 21.65 7.91
N ARG A 20 -17.93 22.73 8.58
CA ARG A 20 -19.10 22.77 9.47
C ARG A 20 -19.83 24.11 9.46
N GLY A 21 -19.44 25.02 8.56
CA GLY A 21 -19.92 26.39 8.60
C GLY A 21 -19.85 27.01 10.01
N ALA A 22 -20.95 27.64 10.42
CA ALA A 22 -21.14 28.16 11.77
C ALA A 22 -21.88 27.20 12.73
N PHE A 23 -22.07 25.92 12.39
CA PHE A 23 -22.66 24.94 13.30
C PHE A 23 -21.76 24.70 14.51
N GLN A 24 -22.37 24.59 15.69
CA GLN A 24 -21.68 24.04 16.85
C GLN A 24 -21.71 22.51 16.75
N VAL A 25 -20.57 21.87 17.03
CA VAL A 25 -20.35 20.43 16.85
C VAL A 25 -19.64 19.88 18.06
N ASN A 26 -20.16 18.79 18.63
CA ASN A 26 -19.51 18.03 19.68
C ASN A 26 -19.91 16.53 19.59
N PRO A 27 -18.95 15.59 19.47
CA PRO A 27 -17.50 15.79 19.31
C PRO A 27 -17.15 16.19 17.87
N PHE A 28 -16.08 16.95 17.69
CA PHE A 28 -15.59 17.34 16.35
C PHE A 28 -14.85 16.20 15.63
N ILE A 29 -14.14 15.38 16.41
CA ILE A 29 -13.37 14.22 15.96
C ILE A 29 -13.97 12.98 16.63
N GLN A 30 -14.11 11.91 15.86
CA GLN A 30 -14.54 10.60 16.35
C GLN A 30 -13.51 9.57 15.91
N SER A 31 -13.21 8.62 16.78
CA SER A 31 -12.34 7.49 16.47
C SER A 31 -13.09 6.21 16.78
N LEU A 32 -12.89 5.19 15.96
CA LEU A 32 -13.46 3.88 16.23
C LEU A 32 -12.73 3.20 17.40
N PRO A 33 -13.47 2.50 18.26
CA PRO A 33 -12.88 1.77 19.38
C PRO A 33 -12.20 0.46 18.96
N ALA A 34 -12.49 -0.04 17.75
CA ALA A 34 -11.96 -1.28 17.21
C ALA A 34 -11.51 -1.09 15.76
N ASP A 35 -10.57 -1.93 15.34
CA ASP A 35 -10.11 -1.98 13.95
C ASP A 35 -11.23 -2.55 13.04
N LEU A 36 -11.22 -2.15 11.77
CA LEU A 36 -12.19 -2.63 10.78
C LEU A 36 -11.64 -3.84 10.03
N GLU A 37 -12.25 -5.00 10.26
CA GLU A 37 -11.93 -6.23 9.54
C GLU A 37 -12.20 -6.09 8.03
N PRO A 38 -11.42 -6.79 7.18
CA PRO A 38 -11.69 -6.84 5.75
C PRO A 38 -13.07 -7.44 5.47
N PRO A 39 -13.69 -7.10 4.33
CA PRO A 39 -15.04 -7.55 4.02
C PRO A 39 -15.10 -9.07 3.88
N ILE A 40 -15.90 -9.74 4.72
CA ILE A 40 -16.21 -11.17 4.59
C ILE A 40 -17.43 -11.27 3.67
N THR A 41 -17.20 -11.53 2.38
CA THR A 41 -18.21 -11.86 1.32
C THR A 41 -19.63 -11.29 1.51
N ASP A 42 -20.00 -10.32 0.68
CA ASP A 42 -21.36 -9.74 0.50
C ASP A 42 -22.01 -9.03 1.69
N VAL A 43 -21.35 -8.95 2.85
CA VAL A 43 -21.81 -8.12 3.98
C VAL A 43 -20.80 -6.99 4.22
N PRO A 44 -21.14 -5.73 3.90
CA PRO A 44 -20.30 -4.60 4.27
C PRO A 44 -20.10 -4.59 5.79
N SER A 45 -18.85 -4.67 6.24
CA SER A 45 -18.47 -4.35 7.63
C SER A 45 -18.39 -2.83 7.77
N GLY A 46 -19.54 -2.18 7.60
CA GLY A 46 -19.65 -0.73 7.63
C GLY A 46 -20.02 -0.22 9.02
N ASP A 47 -19.42 0.90 9.41
CA ASP A 47 -19.86 1.68 10.57
C ASP A 47 -20.05 3.15 10.14
N ALA A 48 -20.59 3.98 11.03
CA ALA A 48 -20.93 5.36 10.73
C ALA A 48 -20.44 6.30 11.82
N PHE A 49 -19.78 7.38 11.39
CA PHE A 49 -19.52 8.52 12.25
C PHE A 49 -20.77 9.41 12.29
N ILE A 50 -21.25 9.73 13.49
CA ILE A 50 -22.48 10.49 13.68
C ILE A 50 -22.15 11.79 14.41
N TRP A 51 -22.32 12.92 13.74
CA TRP A 51 -22.12 14.24 14.33
C TRP A 51 -23.44 14.92 14.64
N GLU A 52 -23.60 15.36 15.89
CA GLU A 52 -24.68 16.26 16.28
C GLU A 52 -24.30 17.71 15.96
N LEU A 53 -25.11 18.35 15.10
CA LEU A 53 -24.93 19.73 14.66
C LEU A 53 -26.00 20.62 15.30
N THR A 54 -25.59 21.65 16.03
CA THR A 54 -26.51 22.69 16.52
C THR A 54 -26.48 23.88 15.57
N ALA A 55 -27.65 24.23 15.03
CA ALA A 55 -27.79 25.32 14.08
C ALA A 55 -27.48 26.69 14.73
N PRO A 56 -26.70 27.56 14.07
CA PRO A 56 -26.51 28.93 14.50
C PRO A 56 -27.79 29.75 14.35
N GLN A 57 -27.96 30.77 15.19
CA GLN A 57 -29.00 31.78 15.00
C GLN A 57 -28.63 32.68 13.82
N VAL A 58 -29.56 32.85 12.88
CA VAL A 58 -29.37 33.66 11.67
C VAL A 58 -30.49 34.67 11.52
N THR A 59 -30.15 35.87 11.02
CA THR A 59 -31.13 36.94 10.74
C THR A 59 -31.64 36.92 9.31
N GLN A 60 -30.97 36.18 8.42
CA GLN A 60 -31.32 35.98 7.03
C GLN A 60 -30.99 34.53 6.64
N GLU A 61 -31.66 34.02 5.61
CA GLU A 61 -31.35 32.72 5.06
C GLU A 61 -29.89 32.66 4.58
N ARG A 62 -29.22 31.54 4.88
CA ARG A 62 -27.87 31.26 4.35
C ARG A 62 -27.65 29.79 4.10
N ILE A 63 -26.70 29.49 3.22
CA ILE A 63 -26.22 28.14 2.94
C ILE A 63 -24.91 27.95 3.69
N GLU A 64 -24.81 26.85 4.42
CA GLU A 64 -23.59 26.42 5.10
C GLU A 64 -23.14 25.09 4.52
N GLU A 65 -21.83 24.93 4.36
CA GLU A 65 -21.23 23.70 3.87
C GLU A 65 -20.79 22.81 5.03
N VAL A 66 -21.13 21.53 4.93
CA VAL A 66 -20.70 20.46 5.82
C VAL A 66 -19.95 19.41 5.01
N GLN A 67 -18.79 18.99 5.50
CA GLN A 67 -17.99 17.97 4.83
C GLN A 67 -17.24 17.17 5.88
N ALA A 68 -17.32 15.84 5.77
CA ALA A 68 -16.59 14.91 6.61
C ALA A 68 -15.32 14.41 5.91
N ARG A 69 -14.37 13.96 6.70
CA ARG A 69 -13.15 13.30 6.27
C ARG A 69 -12.92 12.09 7.15
N VAL A 70 -12.62 10.96 6.53
CA VAL A 70 -12.24 9.74 7.25
C VAL A 70 -10.78 9.42 6.94
N PHE A 71 -10.05 9.03 7.97
CA PHE A 71 -8.69 8.52 7.89
C PHE A 71 -8.66 7.04 8.25
N TYR A 72 -7.83 6.30 7.56
CA TYR A 72 -7.54 4.88 7.80
C TYR A 72 -6.05 4.69 7.83
N LYS A 73 -5.57 3.74 8.64
CA LYS A 73 -4.23 3.20 8.51
C LYS A 73 -4.33 1.84 7.86
N TYR A 74 -3.77 1.72 6.66
CA TYR A 74 -3.84 0.53 5.84
C TYR A 74 -2.49 -0.13 5.67
N GLU A 75 -2.56 -1.44 5.45
CA GLU A 75 -1.49 -2.24 4.88
C GLU A 75 -1.99 -2.85 3.58
N THR A 76 -1.12 -2.93 2.58
CA THR A 76 -1.45 -3.49 1.27
C THR A 76 -0.27 -4.34 0.81
N GLN A 77 -0.57 -5.50 0.25
CA GLN A 77 0.43 -6.49 -0.09
C GLN A 77 0.43 -6.83 -1.58
N GLY A 78 1.63 -6.92 -2.16
CA GLY A 78 1.85 -7.41 -3.52
C GLY A 78 2.88 -8.53 -3.50
N PHE A 79 2.70 -9.51 -4.39
CA PHE A 79 3.56 -10.67 -4.53
C PHE A 79 4.09 -10.75 -5.96
N GLY A 80 5.30 -11.26 -6.08
CA GLY A 80 5.91 -11.61 -7.36
C GLY A 80 6.82 -12.81 -7.22
N THR A 81 7.02 -13.55 -8.31
CA THR A 81 7.93 -14.70 -8.31
C THR A 81 9.06 -14.46 -9.32
N ILE A 82 10.29 -14.56 -8.84
CA ILE A 82 11.50 -14.53 -9.67
C ILE A 82 11.96 -15.97 -9.87
N ASN A 83 11.90 -16.44 -11.11
CA ASN A 83 12.36 -17.78 -11.47
C ASN A 83 13.83 -17.73 -11.91
N PHE A 84 14.67 -18.56 -11.30
CA PHE A 84 16.06 -18.79 -11.71
C PHE A 84 16.14 -20.15 -12.38
N VAL A 85 16.49 -20.16 -13.67
CA VAL A 85 16.37 -21.36 -14.49
C VAL A 85 17.67 -21.63 -15.25
N PRO A 86 18.22 -22.86 -15.12
CA PRO A 86 19.33 -23.32 -15.95
C PRO A 86 19.05 -23.23 -17.46
N ARG A 87 20.08 -22.94 -18.24
CA ARG A 87 19.95 -22.72 -19.70
C ARG A 87 19.39 -23.93 -20.47
N ASP A 88 19.78 -25.14 -20.07
CA ASP A 88 19.30 -26.40 -20.60
C ASP A 88 17.80 -26.59 -20.35
N ILE A 89 17.32 -26.28 -19.15
CA ILE A 89 15.89 -26.34 -18.82
C ILE A 89 15.09 -25.31 -19.63
N ILE A 90 15.61 -24.08 -19.82
CA ILE A 90 14.95 -23.09 -20.69
C ILE A 90 14.88 -23.57 -22.14
N ARG A 91 15.95 -24.22 -22.65
CA ARG A 91 15.96 -24.76 -24.02
C ARG A 91 14.95 -25.88 -24.22
N GLU A 92 14.72 -26.69 -23.19
CA GLU A 92 13.78 -27.80 -23.23
C GLU A 92 12.32 -27.34 -23.09
N LYS A 93 12.04 -26.50 -22.08
CA LYS A 93 10.67 -26.16 -21.68
C LYS A 93 10.16 -24.83 -22.22
N GLY A 94 11.06 -23.97 -22.71
CA GLY A 94 10.75 -22.61 -23.12
C GLY A 94 10.53 -21.64 -21.94
N ILE A 95 10.64 -20.34 -22.23
CA ILE A 95 10.47 -19.26 -21.24
C ILE A 95 9.04 -19.20 -20.68
N SER A 96 8.05 -19.55 -21.50
CA SER A 96 6.63 -19.53 -21.14
C SER A 96 6.24 -20.53 -20.06
N ALA A 97 7.09 -21.53 -19.78
CA ALA A 97 6.88 -22.48 -18.68
C ALA A 97 7.11 -21.87 -17.29
N PHE A 98 7.65 -20.66 -17.22
CA PHE A 98 8.00 -19.96 -15.97
C PHE A 98 7.23 -18.65 -15.89
N GLN A 99 5.91 -18.75 -15.81
CA GLN A 99 5.03 -17.59 -15.67
C GLN A 99 5.26 -16.89 -14.33
N ILE A 100 4.98 -15.59 -14.35
CA ILE A 100 4.90 -14.76 -13.15
C ILE A 100 3.41 -14.64 -12.88
N ASP A 101 2.97 -15.05 -11.70
CA ASP A 101 1.62 -14.77 -11.23
C ASP A 101 1.68 -13.42 -10.48
N PRO A 102 1.30 -12.29 -11.12
CA PRO A 102 1.12 -11.06 -10.38
C PRO A 102 -0.06 -11.25 -9.42
N SER A 103 0.09 -10.82 -8.18
CA SER A 103 -1.05 -10.62 -7.30
C SER A 103 -1.46 -9.15 -7.35
N THR A 104 -2.76 -8.91 -7.38
CA THR A 104 -3.35 -7.58 -7.20
C THR A 104 -3.91 -7.49 -5.79
N SER A 105 -3.63 -6.40 -5.08
CA SER A 105 -4.28 -6.11 -3.81
C SER A 105 -5.68 -5.51 -4.03
N LEU A 106 -6.63 -5.80 -3.14
CA LEU A 106 -7.95 -5.17 -3.09
C LEU A 106 -7.93 -3.82 -2.36
N GLY A 107 -6.81 -3.46 -1.71
CA GLY A 107 -6.60 -2.15 -1.06
C GLY A 107 -6.82 -0.94 -1.97
N PRO A 108 -7.05 0.26 -1.38
CA PRO A 108 -7.13 1.50 -2.17
C PRO A 108 -5.80 1.86 -2.85
N LEU A 109 -4.69 1.24 -2.40
CA LEU A 109 -3.47 1.13 -3.19
C LEU A 109 -3.36 -0.27 -3.82
N GLU A 110 -2.88 -0.31 -5.05
CA GLU A 110 -2.42 -1.50 -5.74
C GLU A 110 -0.88 -1.59 -5.65
N VAL A 111 -0.34 -2.77 -5.31
CA VAL A 111 1.10 -3.02 -5.29
C VAL A 111 1.45 -4.11 -6.28
N GLU A 112 2.24 -3.77 -7.30
CA GLU A 112 2.71 -4.70 -8.33
C GLU A 112 4.22 -4.91 -8.23
N VAL A 113 4.65 -6.17 -8.23
CA VAL A 113 6.07 -6.54 -8.30
C VAL A 113 6.44 -6.87 -9.74
N VAL A 114 7.10 -5.93 -10.41
CA VAL A 114 7.59 -6.11 -11.77
C VAL A 114 8.97 -6.77 -11.72
N ALA A 115 8.98 -8.09 -11.94
CA ALA A 115 10.17 -8.86 -12.22
C ALA A 115 10.23 -9.19 -13.72
N ASN A 116 11.35 -8.91 -14.38
CA ASN A 116 11.53 -9.37 -15.76
C ASN A 116 11.72 -10.89 -15.80
N GLN A 117 11.27 -11.51 -16.90
CA GLN A 117 11.41 -12.90 -17.39
C GLN A 117 12.46 -13.81 -16.69
N PRO A 118 12.25 -15.14 -16.65
CA PRO A 118 13.11 -16.06 -15.90
C PRO A 118 14.59 -15.81 -16.15
N VAL A 119 15.33 -15.74 -15.05
CA VAL A 119 16.74 -15.42 -15.01
C VAL A 119 17.51 -16.65 -15.46
N VAL A 120 18.15 -16.54 -16.62
CA VAL A 120 18.92 -17.65 -17.19
C VAL A 120 20.25 -17.81 -16.47
N LEU A 121 20.41 -18.94 -15.77
CA LEU A 121 21.65 -19.30 -15.11
C LEU A 121 22.65 -19.84 -16.14
N ARG A 122 23.87 -19.31 -16.13
CA ARG A 122 24.90 -19.64 -17.13
C ARG A 122 25.79 -20.80 -16.72
N ASN A 123 26.01 -20.99 -15.42
CA ASN A 123 26.87 -22.02 -14.86
C ASN A 123 26.13 -22.78 -13.76
N PRO A 124 26.36 -24.10 -13.60
CA PRO A 124 25.69 -24.93 -12.60
C PRO A 124 26.27 -24.77 -11.18
N ILE A 125 27.22 -23.86 -10.98
CA ILE A 125 27.83 -23.58 -9.68
C ILE A 125 27.01 -22.48 -9.00
N SER A 126 26.97 -22.49 -7.67
CA SER A 126 26.33 -21.44 -6.89
C SER A 126 26.78 -20.05 -7.36
N GLN A 127 25.80 -19.18 -7.63
CA GLN A 127 26.05 -17.90 -8.26
C GLN A 127 25.27 -16.80 -7.53
N ASN A 128 25.95 -15.67 -7.31
CA ASN A 128 25.32 -14.41 -6.95
C ASN A 128 24.75 -13.77 -8.21
N VAL A 129 23.45 -13.48 -8.21
CA VAL A 129 22.75 -12.80 -9.28
C VAL A 129 22.16 -11.51 -8.73
N SER A 130 22.63 -10.38 -9.22
CA SER A 130 22.01 -9.08 -8.92
C SER A 130 20.94 -8.77 -9.95
N LEU A 131 19.70 -8.56 -9.49
CA LEU A 131 18.57 -8.20 -10.31
C LEU A 131 17.96 -6.90 -9.82
N ARG A 132 17.44 -6.12 -10.77
CA ARG A 132 16.63 -4.95 -10.46
C ARG A 132 15.19 -5.41 -10.24
N VAL A 133 14.71 -5.27 -9.01
CA VAL A 133 13.29 -5.45 -8.67
C VAL A 133 12.63 -4.08 -8.73
N THR A 134 11.56 -3.98 -9.52
CA THR A 134 10.74 -2.77 -9.57
C THR A 134 9.42 -3.04 -8.89
N VAL A 135 9.04 -2.18 -7.97
CA VAL A 135 7.72 -2.18 -7.34
C VAL A 135 6.98 -0.96 -7.88
N LEU A 136 5.81 -1.18 -8.45
CA LEU A 136 4.86 -0.14 -8.82
C LEU A 136 3.78 -0.08 -7.75
N ILE A 137 3.40 1.13 -7.35
CA ILE A 137 2.35 1.35 -6.37
C ILE A 137 1.38 2.37 -6.94
N SER A 138 0.11 2.02 -7.05
CA SER A 138 -0.90 2.86 -7.71
C SER A 138 -2.07 3.12 -6.77
N ASN A 139 -2.54 4.37 -6.68
CA ASN A 139 -3.77 4.71 -5.97
C ASN A 139 -4.96 4.49 -6.90
N VAL A 140 -5.72 3.44 -6.62
CA VAL A 140 -6.92 3.05 -7.39
C VAL A 140 -8.20 3.46 -6.67
N GLY A 141 -8.10 3.87 -5.41
CA GLY A 141 -9.22 4.35 -4.61
C GLY A 141 -9.55 5.83 -4.83
N PRO A 142 -10.71 6.30 -4.33
CA PRO A 142 -11.18 7.68 -4.51
C PRO A 142 -10.48 8.70 -3.58
N GLY A 143 -9.73 8.22 -2.60
CA GLY A 143 -9.05 9.02 -1.59
C GLY A 143 -7.59 9.34 -1.95
N ARG A 144 -6.83 9.71 -0.93
CA ARG A 144 -5.41 10.07 -1.06
C ARG A 144 -4.59 9.48 0.07
N VAL A 145 -3.33 9.19 -0.22
CA VAL A 145 -2.36 8.80 0.81
C VAL A 145 -1.86 10.06 1.53
N GLU A 146 -1.86 10.04 2.85
CA GLU A 146 -1.30 11.09 3.69
C GLU A 146 -0.15 10.53 4.52
N ASN A 147 0.83 11.36 4.84
CA ASN A 147 1.96 10.96 5.66
C ASN A 147 1.80 11.52 7.08
N GLU A 148 1.88 10.66 8.09
CA GLU A 148 1.85 11.05 9.51
C GLU A 148 3.18 11.66 10.00
N THR A 149 4.29 11.28 9.37
CA THR A 149 5.65 11.58 9.81
C THR A 149 6.47 12.25 8.69
N PHE A 150 6.74 13.55 8.85
CA PHE A 150 7.60 14.36 7.97
C PHE A 150 9.09 13.95 7.98
N SER A 151 9.42 12.70 8.25
CA SER A 151 10.78 12.16 8.14
C SER A 151 11.02 11.64 6.71
N GLY A 152 12.07 12.11 6.05
CA GLY A 152 12.50 11.60 4.74
C GLY A 152 12.19 12.47 3.52
N GLY A 153 12.00 13.79 3.70
CA GLY A 153 11.80 14.71 2.57
C GLY A 153 10.43 14.62 1.89
N CYS A 154 9.51 13.82 2.44
CA CYS A 154 8.08 13.93 2.18
C CYS A 154 7.58 15.26 2.75
N ASN A 155 6.97 16.08 1.91
CA ASN A 155 6.36 17.35 2.29
C ASN A 155 4.85 17.31 2.01
N LYS A 156 4.09 18.24 2.56
CA LYS A 156 2.62 18.34 2.42
C LYS A 156 2.11 18.41 0.96
N ALA A 157 3.00 18.52 -0.02
CA ALA A 157 2.65 18.63 -1.44
C ALA A 157 2.69 17.28 -2.18
N LEU A 158 3.15 16.20 -1.54
CA LEU A 158 3.25 14.86 -2.13
C LEU A 158 2.59 13.84 -1.20
N ASP A 159 1.68 13.06 -1.78
CA ASP A 159 1.09 11.90 -1.12
C ASP A 159 2.21 10.86 -0.93
N CYS A 160 2.46 10.46 0.32
CA CYS A 160 3.63 9.66 0.70
C CYS A 160 3.22 8.43 1.50
N ILE A 161 3.70 7.27 1.05
CA ILE A 161 3.57 5.99 1.75
C ILE A 161 4.58 5.98 2.91
N ASP A 162 4.10 5.67 4.11
CA ASP A 162 4.91 5.72 5.33
C ASP A 162 6.09 4.76 5.24
N SER A 163 5.82 3.50 4.86
CA SER A 163 6.87 2.54 4.58
C SER A 163 6.49 1.47 3.57
N VAL A 164 7.48 1.01 2.81
CA VAL A 164 7.41 -0.15 1.92
C VAL A 164 8.45 -1.16 2.37
N ARG A 165 8.01 -2.37 2.70
CA ARG A 165 8.89 -3.49 3.07
C ARG A 165 8.90 -4.53 1.95
N ILE A 166 10.09 -4.96 1.54
CA ILE A 166 10.30 -6.03 0.56
C ILE A 166 10.92 -7.22 1.30
N GLU A 167 10.20 -8.34 1.29
CA GLU A 167 10.60 -9.59 1.92
C GLU A 167 10.74 -10.68 0.84
N GLY A 168 11.73 -11.56 0.98
CA GLY A 168 11.92 -12.69 0.09
C GLY A 168 11.77 -14.04 0.79
N PHE A 169 10.99 -14.93 0.19
CA PHE A 169 10.70 -16.28 0.66
C PHE A 169 11.18 -17.33 -0.33
N GLY A 170 11.98 -18.28 0.17
CA GLY A 170 12.54 -19.36 -0.62
C GLY A 170 14.06 -19.45 -0.50
N VAL A 171 14.60 -20.60 -0.91
CA VAL A 171 16.03 -20.92 -0.75
C VAL A 171 16.95 -19.96 -1.51
N SER A 172 16.43 -19.34 -2.57
CA SER A 172 17.14 -18.40 -3.45
C SER A 172 16.93 -16.93 -3.08
N CYS A 173 16.08 -16.64 -2.08
CA CYS A 173 15.83 -15.28 -1.57
C CYS A 173 16.80 -14.88 -0.47
N ARG A 174 18.10 -14.98 -0.75
CA ARG A 174 19.14 -14.65 0.22
C ARG A 174 19.89 -13.42 -0.21
N ASP A 175 19.97 -12.46 0.69
CA ASP A 175 20.65 -11.21 0.44
C ASP A 175 22.16 -11.36 0.62
N ALA A 176 22.91 -11.19 -0.47
CA ALA A 176 24.37 -11.23 -0.46
C ALA A 176 25.01 -9.87 -0.13
N SER A 177 24.23 -8.87 0.29
CA SER A 177 24.57 -7.44 0.17
C SER A 177 25.81 -6.91 0.88
N THR A 178 26.47 -7.60 1.80
CA THR A 178 27.38 -6.86 2.71
C THR A 178 28.74 -7.45 3.06
N SER A 179 29.12 -8.66 2.66
CA SER A 179 30.45 -9.16 3.08
C SER A 179 31.19 -10.08 2.12
N GLY A 180 30.57 -10.55 1.04
CA GLY A 180 31.17 -11.64 0.25
C GLY A 180 31.31 -12.95 1.04
N ASP A 181 30.76 -12.99 2.26
CA ASP A 181 30.79 -14.14 3.15
C ASP A 181 29.47 -14.90 3.03
N VAL A 182 29.52 -16.03 2.36
CA VAL A 182 28.37 -16.91 2.05
C VAL A 182 27.84 -17.58 3.33
N SER A 183 28.54 -17.44 4.47
CA SER A 183 28.16 -18.07 5.73
C SER A 183 27.14 -17.28 6.58
N ALA A 184 26.83 -16.01 6.21
CA ALA A 184 25.93 -15.13 6.96
C ALA A 184 24.72 -14.63 6.15
N LEU A 185 24.18 -15.49 5.28
CA LEU A 185 23.08 -15.11 4.38
C LEU A 185 21.76 -14.94 5.14
N LEU A 186 21.36 -13.68 5.30
CA LEU A 186 20.06 -13.33 5.85
C LEU A 186 18.97 -13.45 4.76
N PRO A 187 17.72 -13.75 5.16
CA PRO A 187 16.57 -13.58 4.28
C PRO A 187 16.55 -12.17 3.69
N LEU A 188 16.10 -12.02 2.46
CA LEU A 188 15.84 -10.71 1.88
C LEU A 188 14.80 -9.98 2.74
N ASP A 189 15.21 -8.89 3.36
CA ASP A 189 14.36 -7.98 4.12
C ASP A 189 14.88 -6.55 3.95
N ARG A 190 14.06 -5.68 3.38
CA ARG A 190 14.39 -4.28 3.10
C ARG A 190 13.20 -3.40 3.44
N LYS A 191 13.46 -2.29 4.13
CA LYS A 191 12.46 -1.27 4.45
C LYS A 191 12.85 0.05 3.79
N PHE A 192 11.89 0.68 3.14
CA PHE A 192 12.00 1.99 2.51
C PHE A 192 10.96 2.89 3.13
N ASP A 193 11.36 4.05 3.62
CA ASP A 193 10.45 5.02 4.23
C ASP A 193 10.20 6.17 3.25
N GLY A 194 8.98 6.71 3.25
CA GLY A 194 8.63 7.91 2.48
C GLY A 194 8.62 7.71 0.97
N VAL A 195 8.09 6.58 0.48
CA VAL A 195 7.92 6.34 -0.96
C VAL A 195 6.82 7.26 -1.49
N ARG A 196 7.12 8.01 -2.55
CA ARG A 196 6.25 9.09 -3.06
C ARG A 196 5.34 8.58 -4.17
N LEU A 197 4.09 9.03 -4.13
CA LEU A 197 3.16 8.95 -5.26
C LEU A 197 3.22 10.28 -6.04
N VAL A 198 3.59 10.20 -7.32
CA VAL A 198 3.57 11.34 -8.24
C VAL A 198 2.11 11.76 -8.45
N GLU A 199 1.82 13.02 -8.12
CA GLU A 199 0.47 13.60 -8.18
C GLU A 199 -0.60 12.83 -7.37
N GLY A 200 -0.18 11.96 -6.44
CA GLY A 200 -1.10 11.12 -5.67
C GLY A 200 -1.58 9.85 -6.36
N ASN A 201 -1.06 9.56 -7.56
CA ASN A 201 -1.55 8.46 -8.39
C ASN A 201 -0.58 7.29 -8.44
N GLU A 202 0.70 7.50 -8.80
CA GLU A 202 1.63 6.40 -9.04
C GLU A 202 2.98 6.62 -8.38
N GLY A 203 3.49 5.59 -7.73
CA GLY A 203 4.82 5.52 -7.13
C GLY A 203 5.62 4.40 -7.75
N LYS A 204 6.93 4.61 -7.87
CA LYS A 204 7.86 3.62 -8.36
C LYS A 204 9.04 3.51 -7.43
N LEU A 205 9.24 2.32 -6.88
CA LEU A 205 10.42 1.93 -6.14
C LEU A 205 11.25 0.98 -7.00
N THR A 206 12.55 1.22 -7.08
CA THR A 206 13.46 0.38 -7.86
C THR A 206 14.67 0.08 -7.02
N GLU A 207 14.89 -1.20 -6.74
CA GLU A 207 16.01 -1.65 -5.92
C GLU A 207 16.82 -2.73 -6.64
N VAL A 208 18.14 -2.73 -6.43
CA VAL A 208 19.00 -3.82 -6.89
C VAL A 208 19.14 -4.82 -5.75
N VAL A 209 18.55 -5.98 -5.93
CA VAL A 209 18.60 -7.08 -4.97
C VAL A 209 19.57 -8.13 -5.48
N SER A 210 20.48 -8.58 -4.60
CA SER A 210 21.39 -9.69 -4.91
C SER A 210 20.84 -10.97 -4.34
N PHE A 211 20.64 -11.95 -5.20
CA PHE A 211 20.13 -13.28 -4.90
C PHE A 211 21.26 -14.28 -4.95
N LEU A 212 21.41 -15.11 -3.91
CA LEU A 212 22.24 -16.29 -4.01
C LEU A 212 21.41 -17.47 -4.52
N VAL A 213 21.82 -18.04 -5.65
CA VAL A 213 21.28 -19.31 -6.13
C VAL A 213 22.21 -20.44 -5.64
N PRO A 214 21.78 -21.27 -4.66
CA PRO A 214 22.66 -22.26 -4.03
C PRO A 214 23.01 -23.42 -4.95
N ASP A 215 22.11 -23.78 -5.87
CA ASP A 215 22.30 -24.82 -6.87
C ASP A 215 21.71 -24.34 -8.19
N ALA A 216 22.59 -24.17 -9.19
CA ALA A 216 22.21 -23.71 -10.51
C ALA A 216 22.06 -24.87 -11.51
N SER A 217 21.99 -26.12 -11.03
CA SER A 217 21.66 -27.31 -11.83
C SER A 217 20.16 -27.60 -11.92
N ALA A 218 19.35 -26.97 -11.06
CA ALA A 218 17.90 -27.09 -11.06
C ALA A 218 17.21 -25.73 -11.14
N ALA A 219 15.97 -25.71 -11.65
CA ALA A 219 15.14 -24.52 -11.59
C ALA A 219 14.73 -24.24 -10.14
N THR A 220 14.83 -22.98 -9.72
CA THR A 220 14.44 -22.53 -8.39
C THR A 220 13.74 -21.18 -8.49
N SER A 221 13.06 -20.77 -7.42
CA SER A 221 12.35 -19.51 -7.39
C SER A 221 12.61 -18.75 -6.10
N CYS A 222 12.41 -17.44 -6.19
CA CYS A 222 12.32 -16.55 -5.06
C CYS A 222 10.98 -15.83 -5.11
N GLN A 223 10.15 -16.03 -4.08
CA GLN A 223 8.90 -15.30 -3.93
C GLN A 223 9.19 -13.98 -3.20
N ILE A 224 8.83 -12.87 -3.82
CA ILE A 224 8.93 -11.53 -3.24
C ILE A 224 7.55 -11.17 -2.70
N LYS A 225 7.48 -10.75 -1.44
CA LYS A 225 6.34 -10.06 -0.85
C LYS A 225 6.72 -8.61 -0.67
N VAL A 226 5.83 -7.71 -1.05
CA VAL A 226 5.94 -6.28 -0.79
C VAL A 226 4.77 -5.89 0.09
N THR A 227 5.05 -5.22 1.20
CA THR A 227 4.04 -4.67 2.09
C THR A 227 4.18 -3.14 2.13
N ALA A 228 3.15 -2.42 1.71
CA ALA A 228 3.07 -0.97 1.83
C ALA A 228 2.17 -0.61 3.02
N THR A 229 2.68 0.20 3.94
CA THR A 229 1.94 0.76 5.08
C THR A 229 1.74 2.25 4.85
N TYR A 230 0.52 2.73 5.00
CA TYR A 230 0.16 4.11 4.71
C TYR A 230 -1.09 4.57 5.46
N ARG A 231 -1.18 5.88 5.70
CA ARG A 231 -2.44 6.52 6.08
C ARG A 231 -3.21 6.93 4.82
N TYR A 232 -4.50 6.59 4.77
CA TYR A 232 -5.39 6.91 3.65
C TYR A 232 -6.50 7.84 4.12
N ARG A 233 -6.82 8.83 3.31
CA ARG A 233 -7.80 9.86 3.57
C ARG A 233 -8.89 9.81 2.51
N VAL A 234 -10.14 9.79 2.95
CA VAL A 234 -11.31 9.92 2.08
C VAL A 234 -12.14 11.12 2.54
N ASP A 235 -12.44 12.03 1.61
CA ASP A 235 -13.32 13.18 1.88
C ASP A 235 -14.73 12.83 1.39
N SER A 236 -15.75 13.12 2.19
CA SER A 236 -17.14 13.00 1.74
C SER A 236 -17.45 14.09 0.70
N ASP A 237 -18.56 13.90 -0.01
CA ASP A 237 -19.18 14.99 -0.74
C ASP A 237 -19.50 16.17 0.19
N VAL A 238 -19.49 17.37 -0.37
CA VAL A 238 -19.90 18.58 0.34
C VAL A 238 -21.43 18.62 0.39
N LEU A 239 -21.96 18.67 1.60
CA LEU A 239 -23.37 18.83 1.88
C LEU A 239 -23.68 20.31 2.11
N ASN A 240 -24.65 20.83 1.35
CA ASN A 240 -25.15 22.19 1.50
C ASN A 240 -26.39 22.19 2.39
N LEU A 241 -26.30 22.82 3.56
CA LEU A 241 -27.41 22.95 4.49
C LEU A 241 -27.96 24.38 4.45
N ARG A 242 -29.25 24.50 4.13
CA ARG A 242 -29.98 25.77 4.19
C ARG A 242 -30.44 26.02 5.62
N ILE A 243 -30.11 27.20 6.14
CA ILE A 243 -30.54 27.66 7.47
C ILE A 243 -31.46 28.83 7.30
N GLU A 244 -32.63 28.75 7.93
CA GLU A 244 -33.65 29.78 7.90
C GLU A 244 -33.72 30.52 9.25
N PRO A 245 -34.06 31.81 9.25
CA PRO A 245 -34.24 32.57 10.48
C PRO A 245 -35.39 32.01 11.32
N VAL A 246 -35.18 31.92 12.63
CA VAL A 246 -36.24 31.53 13.58
C VAL A 246 -37.17 32.74 13.77
N THR A 247 -38.39 32.64 13.26
CA THR A 247 -39.46 33.66 13.42
C THR A 247 -40.20 33.51 14.74
#